data_AF-A0A3B9X3Y4-F1
#
_entry.id   AF-A0A3B9X3Y4-F1
#
_cell.length_a   1.000
_cell.length_b   1.000
_cell.length_c   1.000
_cell.angle_alpha   90.00
_cell.angle_beta   90.00
_cell.angle_gamma   90.00
#
_symmetry.space_group_name_H-M   'P 1'
#
loop_
_entity.id
_entity.type
_entity.pdbx_description
1 polymer ?
#
loop_
_entity_poly.entity_id
_entity_poly.type
_entity_poly.pdbx_seq_one_letter_code
_entity_poly.pdbx_strand_id
1 'polypeptide(L)'
;MINDLLEMAEVESDNFEPEFELVEITQLLNETKEMMMPAALEKRLSFDADYSSANLFVQTDKTRLQHVLLNLLTNAIKFTEKGKIEIGYKAVYYQRKLGIEIFVSDTGIGMSEEFKRKIFQEFAHEDGFSEINPTSTGLGMVIVKRIVEKLGGEITFESSKGRGSEFFIRLPLRVNKL
;
A
#
# COMPACT_ATOMS: atom_id res chain seq x y z
N MET A 1 8.80 0.48 -15.69
CA MET A 1 9.45 1.65 -16.33
C MET A 1 8.51 2.39 -17.27
N ILE A 2 8.08 1.85 -18.43
CA ILE A 2 7.06 2.54 -19.26
C ILE A 2 5.70 2.62 -18.53
N ASN A 3 5.28 1.52 -17.89
CA ASN A 3 3.99 1.49 -17.17
C ASN A 3 3.94 2.50 -16.02
N ASP A 4 4.96 2.58 -15.18
CA ASP A 4 5.00 3.52 -14.05
C ASP A 4 4.94 4.99 -14.51
N LEU A 5 5.54 5.31 -15.67
CA LEU A 5 5.49 6.66 -16.25
C LEU A 5 4.10 6.98 -16.81
N LEU A 6 3.44 6.01 -17.46
CA LEU A 6 2.07 6.14 -17.93
C LEU A 6 1.10 6.28 -16.75
N GLU A 7 1.25 5.46 -15.72
CA GLU A 7 0.45 5.54 -14.49
C GLU A 7 0.67 6.85 -13.76
N MET A 8 1.92 7.32 -13.67
CA MET A 8 2.21 8.64 -13.11
C MET A 8 1.48 9.71 -13.92
N ALA A 9 1.61 9.71 -15.24
CA ALA A 9 0.91 10.67 -16.12
C ALA A 9 -0.63 10.61 -15.97
N GLU A 10 -1.22 9.42 -15.81
CA GLU A 10 -2.65 9.27 -15.54
C GLU A 10 -3.05 9.92 -14.20
N VAL A 11 -2.28 9.68 -13.14
CA VAL A 11 -2.56 10.17 -11.79
C VAL A 11 -2.21 11.66 -11.63
N GLU A 12 -1.27 12.19 -12.43
CA GLU A 12 -0.94 13.62 -12.52
C GLU A 12 -1.96 14.41 -13.32
N SER A 13 -2.50 13.81 -14.38
CA SER A 13 -3.60 14.43 -15.10
C SER A 13 -4.78 14.52 -14.14
N ASP A 14 -5.34 15.72 -13.94
CA ASP A 14 -6.58 15.92 -13.18
C ASP A 14 -7.78 15.11 -13.72
N ASN A 15 -7.58 14.32 -14.78
CA ASN A 15 -8.57 13.46 -15.42
C ASN A 15 -8.79 12.12 -14.72
N PHE A 16 -7.95 11.72 -13.75
CA PHE A 16 -8.24 10.53 -12.95
C PHE A 16 -9.31 10.83 -11.89
N GLU A 17 -10.54 10.39 -12.19
CA GLU A 17 -11.69 10.41 -11.27
C GLU A 17 -11.93 8.98 -10.72
N PRO A 18 -11.89 8.75 -9.40
CA PRO A 18 -12.13 7.43 -8.85
C PRO A 18 -13.56 6.94 -9.08
N GLU A 19 -13.71 5.69 -9.49
CA GLU A 19 -15.01 5.05 -9.63
C GLU A 19 -15.44 4.43 -8.30
N PHE A 20 -16.18 5.18 -7.51
CA PHE A 20 -16.61 4.72 -6.18
C PHE A 20 -17.69 3.65 -6.26
N GLU A 21 -17.38 2.47 -5.73
CA GLU A 21 -18.31 1.36 -5.52
C GLU A 21 -18.23 0.86 -4.07
N LEU A 22 -19.19 0.04 -3.66
CA LEU A 22 -19.18 -0.56 -2.33
C LEU A 22 -18.29 -1.81 -2.33
N VAL A 23 -17.14 -1.73 -1.68
CA VAL A 23 -16.13 -2.80 -1.66
C VAL A 23 -16.10 -3.49 -0.30
N GLU A 24 -16.18 -4.82 -0.32
CA GLU A 24 -15.97 -5.67 0.86
C GLU A 24 -14.46 -5.87 1.07
N ILE A 25 -13.93 -5.33 2.16
CA ILE A 25 -12.47 -5.20 2.34
C ILE A 25 -11.79 -6.55 2.59
N THR A 26 -12.44 -7.47 3.29
CA THR A 26 -11.90 -8.82 3.49
C THR A 26 -11.68 -9.53 2.16
N GLN A 27 -12.68 -9.53 1.27
CA GLN A 27 -12.54 -10.09 -0.06
C GLN A 27 -11.42 -9.42 -0.86
N LEU A 28 -11.36 -8.07 -0.87
CA LEU A 28 -10.31 -7.36 -1.59
C LEU A 28 -8.90 -7.77 -1.10
N LEU A 29 -8.67 -7.80 0.22
CA LEU A 29 -7.36 -8.16 0.76
C LEU A 29 -7.01 -9.63 0.51
N ASN A 30 -7.99 -10.53 0.54
CA ASN A 30 -7.78 -11.94 0.18
C ASN A 30 -7.40 -12.08 -1.30
N GLU A 31 -8.13 -11.45 -2.22
CA GLU A 31 -7.83 -11.45 -3.65
C GLU A 31 -6.40 -10.92 -3.89
N THR A 32 -6.03 -9.81 -3.26
CA THR A 32 -4.67 -9.25 -3.38
C THR A 32 -3.61 -10.17 -2.77
N LYS A 33 -3.87 -10.78 -1.61
CA LYS A 33 -2.95 -11.74 -0.98
C LYS A 33 -2.71 -12.95 -1.87
N GLU A 34 -3.76 -13.51 -2.48
CA GLU A 34 -3.67 -14.65 -3.39
C GLU A 34 -2.79 -14.35 -4.61
N MET A 35 -2.91 -13.15 -5.19
CA MET A 35 -2.05 -12.72 -6.31
C MET A 35 -0.58 -12.66 -5.92
N MET A 36 -0.26 -12.26 -4.68
CA MET A 36 1.11 -12.05 -4.22
C MET A 36 1.72 -13.31 -3.55
N MET A 37 0.90 -14.33 -3.26
CA MET A 37 1.32 -15.57 -2.60
C MET A 37 2.46 -16.30 -3.35
N PRO A 38 2.44 -16.46 -4.69
CA PRO A 38 3.53 -17.15 -5.39
C PRO A 38 4.89 -16.49 -5.17
N ALA A 39 4.95 -15.15 -5.22
CA ALA A 39 6.18 -14.39 -5.01
C ALA A 39 6.69 -14.48 -3.56
N ALA A 40 5.77 -14.47 -2.57
CA ALA A 40 6.12 -14.67 -1.17
C ALA A 40 6.68 -16.09 -0.92
N LEU A 41 6.06 -17.12 -1.51
CA LEU A 41 6.49 -18.51 -1.40
C LEU A 41 7.84 -18.76 -2.06
N GLU A 42 8.12 -18.14 -3.21
CA GLU A 42 9.42 -18.22 -3.88
C GLU A 42 10.56 -17.75 -2.96
N LYS A 43 10.32 -16.67 -2.19
CA LYS A 43 11.25 -16.17 -1.16
C LYS A 43 11.12 -16.86 0.20
N ARG A 44 10.22 -17.85 0.34
CA ARG A 44 9.92 -18.57 1.59
C ARG A 44 9.52 -17.64 2.75
N LEU A 45 8.79 -16.58 2.43
CA LEU A 45 8.24 -15.65 3.42
C LEU A 45 6.92 -16.17 3.95
N SER A 46 6.68 -16.01 5.25
CA SER A 46 5.32 -16.15 5.79
C SER A 46 4.45 -15.00 5.31
N PHE A 47 3.21 -15.29 4.95
CA PHE A 47 2.26 -14.26 4.52
C PHE A 47 0.92 -14.43 5.25
N ASP A 48 0.77 -13.65 6.30
CA ASP A 48 -0.35 -13.70 7.23
C ASP A 48 -1.38 -12.61 6.90
N ALA A 49 -2.60 -12.81 7.39
CA ALA A 49 -3.64 -11.81 7.30
C ALA A 49 -4.33 -11.63 8.65
N ASP A 50 -4.53 -10.39 9.04
CA ASP A 50 -5.21 -10.00 10.29
C ASP A 50 -6.42 -9.14 9.97
N TYR A 51 -7.57 -9.78 9.88
CA TYR A 51 -8.84 -9.12 9.59
C TYR A 51 -9.57 -8.83 10.89
N SER A 52 -10.10 -7.61 11.01
CA SER A 52 -11.12 -7.30 12.03
C SER A 52 -12.24 -8.35 12.00
N SER A 53 -12.79 -8.67 13.17
CA SER A 53 -13.83 -9.69 13.34
C SER A 53 -15.14 -9.42 12.57
N ALA A 54 -15.31 -8.22 12.01
CA ALA A 54 -16.46 -7.85 11.20
C ALA A 54 -16.01 -7.43 9.79
N ASN A 55 -16.70 -7.95 8.78
CA ASN A 55 -16.55 -7.54 7.39
C ASN A 55 -16.94 -6.06 7.26
N LEU A 56 -16.00 -5.25 6.77
CA LEU A 56 -16.24 -3.83 6.53
C LEU A 56 -16.45 -3.58 5.04
N PHE A 57 -17.49 -2.81 4.75
CA PHE A 57 -17.75 -2.29 3.42
C PHE A 57 -17.35 -0.82 3.35
N VAL A 58 -16.59 -0.46 2.33
CA VAL A 58 -16.08 0.90 2.13
C VAL A 58 -16.49 1.36 0.74
N GLN A 59 -17.03 2.59 0.61
CA GLN A 59 -17.16 3.17 -0.72
C GLN A 59 -15.81 3.68 -1.19
N THR A 60 -15.22 2.98 -2.16
CA THR A 60 -13.89 3.26 -2.72
C THR A 60 -13.84 2.76 -4.16
N ASP A 61 -12.78 3.08 -4.89
CA ASP A 61 -12.46 2.43 -6.16
C ASP A 61 -11.68 1.14 -5.89
N LYS A 62 -12.26 -0.02 -6.21
CA LYS A 62 -11.65 -1.34 -5.97
C LYS A 62 -10.33 -1.49 -6.69
N THR A 63 -10.30 -1.15 -7.97
CA THR A 63 -9.12 -1.32 -8.85
C THR A 63 -7.96 -0.47 -8.35
N ARG A 64 -8.23 0.77 -7.97
CA ARG A 64 -7.19 1.72 -7.54
C ARG A 64 -6.70 1.39 -6.14
N LEU A 65 -7.59 0.98 -5.23
CA LEU A 65 -7.16 0.49 -3.92
C LEU A 65 -6.35 -0.81 -4.05
N GLN A 66 -6.75 -1.74 -4.92
CA GLN A 66 -5.98 -2.96 -5.20
C GLN A 66 -4.59 -2.64 -5.74
N HIS A 67 -4.47 -1.66 -6.63
CA HIS A 67 -3.18 -1.21 -7.15
C HIS A 67 -2.28 -0.68 -6.02
N VAL A 68 -2.82 0.14 -5.11
CA VAL A 68 -2.09 0.59 -3.93
C VAL A 68 -1.57 -0.58 -3.10
N LEU A 69 -2.42 -1.56 -2.81
CA LEU A 69 -2.05 -2.73 -2.00
C LEU A 69 -1.00 -3.61 -2.68
N LEU A 70 -1.12 -3.84 -4.00
CA LEU A 70 -0.12 -4.57 -4.77
C LEU A 70 1.24 -3.88 -4.75
N ASN A 71 1.28 -2.55 -4.83
CA ASN A 71 2.52 -1.79 -4.75
C ASN A 71 3.21 -1.94 -3.39
N LEU A 72 2.44 -1.81 -2.30
CA LEU A 72 2.94 -1.99 -0.93
C LEU A 72 3.44 -3.43 -0.69
N LEU A 73 2.66 -4.44 -1.09
CA LEU A 73 3.04 -5.85 -0.93
C LEU A 73 4.25 -6.22 -1.78
N THR A 74 4.35 -5.69 -3.00
CA THR A 74 5.54 -5.88 -3.85
C THR A 74 6.78 -5.34 -3.16
N ASN A 75 6.69 -4.16 -2.53
CA ASN A 75 7.81 -3.62 -1.77
C ASN A 75 8.14 -4.47 -0.53
N ALA A 76 7.12 -4.91 0.23
CA ALA A 76 7.30 -5.79 1.38
C ALA A 76 8.03 -7.10 1.00
N ILE A 77 7.59 -7.78 -0.07
CA ILE A 77 8.24 -9.01 -0.56
C ILE A 77 9.65 -8.72 -1.07
N LYS A 78 9.82 -7.65 -1.85
CA LYS A 78 11.11 -7.28 -2.43
C LYS A 78 12.16 -7.05 -1.34
N PHE A 79 11.81 -6.33 -0.28
CA PHE A 79 12.74 -5.89 0.76
C PHE A 79 12.82 -6.79 1.99
N THR A 80 12.05 -7.88 2.02
CA THR A 80 12.15 -8.92 3.05
C THR A 80 12.87 -10.14 2.49
N GLU A 81 14.06 -10.44 3.00
CA GLU A 81 14.79 -11.67 2.60
C GLU A 81 14.32 -12.90 3.37
N LYS A 82 14.03 -12.73 4.66
CA LYS A 82 13.52 -13.77 5.57
C LYS A 82 12.56 -13.13 6.56
N GLY A 83 11.55 -13.88 6.97
CA GLY A 83 10.58 -13.44 7.97
C GLY A 83 9.16 -13.45 7.41
N LYS A 84 8.38 -12.41 7.71
CA LYS A 84 6.95 -12.40 7.41
C LYS A 84 6.48 -11.08 6.79
N ILE A 85 5.35 -11.19 6.13
CA ILE A 85 4.53 -10.10 5.63
C ILE A 85 3.14 -10.29 6.20
N GLU A 86 2.51 -9.20 6.60
CA GLU A 86 1.18 -9.19 7.19
C GLU A 86 0.34 -8.11 6.54
N ILE A 87 -0.91 -8.46 6.21
CA ILE A 87 -1.88 -7.52 5.67
C ILE A 87 -3.16 -7.58 6.48
N GLY A 88 -3.75 -6.44 6.78
CA GLY A 88 -4.91 -6.43 7.65
C GLY A 88 -5.65 -5.12 7.66
N TYR A 89 -6.72 -5.07 8.43
CA TYR A 89 -7.46 -3.84 8.62
C TYR A 89 -8.20 -3.81 9.96
N LYS A 90 -8.47 -2.60 10.44
CA LYS A 90 -9.32 -2.35 11.61
C LYS A 90 -10.18 -1.10 11.42
N ALA A 91 -11.31 -1.06 12.12
CA ALA A 91 -12.11 0.16 12.21
C ALA A 91 -11.40 1.19 13.09
N VAL A 92 -11.40 2.46 12.67
CA VAL A 92 -10.77 3.57 13.41
C VAL A 92 -11.66 4.80 13.40
N TYR A 93 -11.43 5.72 14.33
CA TYR A 93 -11.94 7.08 14.18
C TYR A 93 -10.97 7.90 13.33
N TYR A 94 -11.40 8.31 12.16
CA TYR A 94 -10.63 9.12 11.21
C TYR A 94 -11.41 10.38 10.85
N GLN A 95 -10.78 11.55 10.98
CA GLN A 95 -11.40 12.86 10.72
C GLN A 95 -12.77 13.05 11.41
N ARG A 96 -12.87 12.63 12.69
CA ARG A 96 -14.11 12.67 13.52
C ARG A 96 -15.27 11.83 12.97
N LYS A 97 -15.00 10.90 12.07
CA LYS A 97 -15.97 9.94 11.53
C LYS A 97 -15.42 8.52 11.68
N LEU A 98 -16.29 7.53 11.49
CA LEU A 98 -15.84 6.16 11.38
C LEU A 98 -15.05 5.99 10.07
N GLY A 99 -13.90 5.35 10.16
CA GLY A 99 -13.01 5.07 9.05
C GLY A 99 -12.47 3.65 9.14
N ILE A 100 -11.67 3.29 8.15
CA ILE A 100 -10.90 2.05 8.13
C ILE A 100 -9.42 2.41 8.07
N GLU A 101 -8.60 1.67 8.81
CA GLU A 101 -7.15 1.64 8.65
C GLU A 101 -6.77 0.28 8.10
N ILE A 102 -6.26 0.25 6.87
CA ILE A 102 -5.68 -0.93 6.23
C ILE A 102 -4.17 -0.84 6.44
N PHE A 103 -3.52 -1.94 6.81
CA PHE A 103 -2.08 -1.97 6.99
C PHE A 103 -1.39 -3.07 6.18
N VAL A 104 -0.14 -2.81 5.80
CA VAL A 104 0.80 -3.79 5.24
C VAL A 104 2.10 -3.67 6.03
N SER A 105 2.52 -4.77 6.64
CA SER A 105 3.69 -4.85 7.51
C SER A 105 4.69 -5.89 6.99
N ASP A 106 5.98 -5.59 7.10
CA ASP A 106 7.08 -6.47 6.70
C ASP A 106 8.18 -6.50 7.77
N THR A 107 8.96 -7.57 7.81
CA THR A 107 10.13 -7.70 8.70
C THR A 107 11.45 -7.54 7.96
N GLY A 108 11.45 -6.79 6.87
CA GLY A 108 12.59 -6.62 5.97
C GLY A 108 13.64 -5.67 6.50
N ILE A 109 14.43 -5.14 5.58
CA ILE A 109 15.59 -4.30 5.89
C ILE A 109 15.23 -2.93 6.50
N GLY A 110 13.96 -2.52 6.44
CA GLY A 110 13.51 -1.20 6.86
C GLY A 110 14.22 -0.05 6.15
N MET A 111 14.05 1.18 6.66
CA MET A 111 14.52 2.40 6.01
C MET A 111 15.37 3.27 6.93
N SER A 112 16.35 3.98 6.36
CA SER A 112 17.08 5.05 7.05
C SER A 112 16.20 6.28 7.28
N GLU A 113 16.51 7.07 8.32
CA GLU A 113 15.83 8.34 8.61
C GLU A 113 15.87 9.32 7.43
N GLU A 114 16.94 9.30 6.63
CA GLU A 114 17.02 10.14 5.44
C GLU A 114 16.03 9.68 4.37
N PHE A 115 16.00 8.39 4.05
CA PHE A 115 15.09 7.88 3.04
C PHE A 115 13.63 8.08 3.44
N LYS A 116 13.29 7.89 4.72
CA LYS A 116 11.93 8.15 5.22
C LYS A 116 11.42 9.57 4.91
N ARG A 117 12.29 10.58 4.90
CA ARG A 117 11.90 11.97 4.57
C ARG A 117 11.61 12.18 3.08
N LYS A 118 12.12 11.32 2.21
CA LYS A 118 12.02 11.43 0.75
C LYS A 118 11.20 10.33 0.09
N ILE A 119 10.67 9.35 0.83
CA ILE A 119 9.98 8.17 0.26
C ILE A 119 8.82 8.50 -0.70
N PHE A 120 8.13 9.61 -0.48
CA PHE A 120 7.04 10.10 -1.33
C PHE A 120 7.48 11.17 -2.34
N GLN A 121 8.78 11.31 -2.59
CA GLN A 121 9.32 12.16 -3.65
C GLN A 121 9.59 11.31 -4.90
N GLU A 122 9.46 11.92 -6.06
CA GLU A 122 9.71 11.26 -7.34
C GLU A 122 11.18 10.83 -7.45
N PHE A 123 11.39 9.64 -8.02
CA PHE A 123 12.72 9.05 -8.20
C PHE A 123 13.52 8.87 -6.90
N ALA A 124 12.86 8.88 -5.75
CA ALA A 124 13.52 8.66 -4.47
C ALA A 124 14.02 7.22 -4.34
N HIS A 125 15.32 7.08 -4.05
CA HIS A 125 15.98 5.82 -3.75
C HIS A 125 16.74 5.95 -2.44
N GLU A 126 16.85 4.86 -1.69
CA GLU A 126 17.76 4.80 -0.55
C GLU A 126 19.19 4.58 -1.09
N ASP A 127 20.14 5.35 -0.59
CA ASP A 127 21.52 5.31 -1.07
C ASP A 127 22.11 3.89 -0.91
N GLY A 128 22.79 3.41 -1.95
CA GLY A 128 23.31 2.03 -2.01
C GLY A 128 22.32 0.97 -2.54
N PHE A 129 21.04 1.29 -2.76
CA PHE A 129 20.08 0.36 -3.40
C PHE A 129 20.12 0.38 -4.92
N SER A 130 20.60 1.47 -5.54
CA SER A 130 20.66 1.62 -6.99
C SER A 130 21.53 0.57 -7.69
N GLU A 131 22.52 -0.01 -6.99
CA GLU A 131 23.36 -1.11 -7.50
C GLU A 131 22.67 -2.48 -7.43
N ILE A 132 21.70 -2.65 -6.51
CA ILE A 132 21.05 -3.94 -6.24
C ILE A 132 19.80 -4.12 -7.13
N ASN A 133 19.08 -3.04 -7.45
CA ASN A 133 17.84 -3.12 -8.24
C ASN A 133 17.70 -1.92 -9.21
N PRO A 134 18.37 -1.94 -10.36
CA PRO A 134 18.35 -0.85 -11.36
C PRO A 134 16.99 -0.63 -12.06
N THR A 135 15.99 -1.48 -11.77
CA THR A 135 14.67 -1.45 -12.40
C THR A 135 13.60 -0.67 -11.62
N SER A 136 13.87 -0.23 -10.38
CA SER A 136 12.91 0.61 -9.66
C SER A 136 12.99 2.06 -10.15
N THR A 137 11.84 2.63 -10.53
CA THR A 137 11.73 4.02 -10.98
C THR A 137 11.68 5.03 -9.83
N GLY A 138 11.39 4.57 -8.60
CA GLY A 138 11.10 5.44 -7.45
C GLY A 138 9.74 6.14 -7.54
N LEU A 139 8.90 5.84 -8.53
CA LEU A 139 7.59 6.48 -8.71
C LEU A 139 6.46 5.77 -7.93
N GLY A 140 6.61 4.48 -7.61
CA GLY A 140 5.54 3.67 -7.01
C GLY A 140 4.93 4.26 -5.74
N MET A 141 5.75 4.80 -4.83
CA MET A 141 5.25 5.40 -3.58
C MET A 141 4.53 6.74 -3.81
N VAL A 142 4.97 7.51 -4.81
CA VAL A 142 4.30 8.75 -5.21
C VAL A 142 2.91 8.44 -5.79
N ILE A 143 2.83 7.44 -6.67
CA ILE A 143 1.57 6.96 -7.26
C ILE A 143 0.63 6.48 -6.15
N VAL A 144 1.13 5.66 -5.22
CA VAL A 144 0.37 5.19 -4.06
C VAL A 144 -0.21 6.36 -3.26
N LYS A 145 0.62 7.34 -2.91
CA LYS A 145 0.18 8.50 -2.12
C LYS A 145 -0.94 9.27 -2.84
N ARG A 146 -0.75 9.57 -4.12
CA ARG A 146 -1.74 10.32 -4.91
C ARG A 146 -3.06 9.56 -5.07
N ILE A 147 -3.02 8.25 -5.31
CA ILE A 147 -4.23 7.42 -5.36
C ILE A 147 -4.97 7.50 -4.02
N VAL A 148 -4.28 7.28 -2.89
CA VAL A 148 -4.89 7.33 -1.56
C VAL A 148 -5.50 8.71 -1.28
N GLU A 149 -4.81 9.79 -1.64
CA GLU A 149 -5.33 11.16 -1.51
C GLU A 149 -6.59 11.39 -2.37
N LYS A 150 -6.62 10.91 -3.62
CA LYS A 150 -7.79 10.98 -4.51
C LYS A 150 -8.98 10.15 -4.00
N LEU A 151 -8.72 9.05 -3.29
CA LEU A 151 -9.76 8.28 -2.58
C LEU A 151 -10.31 9.02 -1.34
N GLY A 152 -9.74 10.17 -0.98
CA GLY A 152 -10.10 10.96 0.19
C GLY A 152 -9.46 10.44 1.48
N GLY A 153 -8.36 9.71 1.35
CA GLY A 153 -7.63 9.09 2.44
C GLY A 153 -6.31 9.77 2.80
N GLU A 154 -5.57 9.08 3.65
CA GLU A 154 -4.19 9.41 4.01
C GLU A 154 -3.37 8.12 4.05
N ILE A 155 -2.11 8.19 3.61
CA ILE A 155 -1.13 7.14 3.84
C ILE A 155 -0.05 7.62 4.80
N THR A 156 0.25 6.81 5.81
CA THR A 156 1.34 7.01 6.78
C THR A 156 2.15 5.73 6.90
N PHE A 157 3.32 5.79 7.55
CA PHE A 157 4.13 4.59 7.74
C PHE A 157 5.07 4.73 8.95
N GLU A 158 5.48 3.58 9.47
CA GLU A 158 6.55 3.44 10.45
C GLU A 158 7.63 2.53 9.89
N SER A 159 8.90 2.87 10.08
CA SER A 159 10.01 2.02 9.63
C SER A 159 11.28 2.34 10.40
N SER A 160 12.09 1.30 10.59
CA SER A 160 13.42 1.38 11.19
C SER A 160 14.36 0.40 10.48
N LYS A 161 15.58 0.83 10.15
CA LYS A 161 16.66 -0.05 9.66
C LYS A 161 16.72 -1.36 10.46
N GLY A 162 16.68 -2.48 9.75
CA GLY A 162 16.76 -3.85 10.27
C GLY A 162 15.52 -4.36 11.00
N ARG A 163 14.42 -3.58 11.07
CA ARG A 163 13.18 -3.97 11.75
C ARG A 163 11.96 -4.04 10.83
N GLY A 164 12.14 -3.78 9.53
CA GLY A 164 11.07 -3.75 8.55
C GLY A 164 10.29 -2.43 8.53
N SER A 165 9.12 -2.47 7.91
CA SER A 165 8.26 -1.31 7.69
C SER A 165 6.79 -1.68 7.83
N GLU A 166 5.98 -0.72 8.23
CA GLU A 166 4.53 -0.84 8.29
C GLU A 166 3.88 0.39 7.67
N PHE A 167 3.07 0.18 6.65
CA PHE A 167 2.30 1.23 5.98
C PHE A 167 0.85 1.17 6.41
N PHE A 168 0.24 2.34 6.62
CA PHE A 168 -1.14 2.49 7.03
C PHE A 168 -1.89 3.39 6.05
N ILE A 169 -2.98 2.86 5.49
CA ILE A 169 -3.91 3.59 4.62
C ILE A 169 -5.19 3.84 5.43
N ARG A 170 -5.55 5.10 5.62
CA ARG A 170 -6.79 5.48 6.29
C ARG A 170 -7.79 6.02 5.28
N LEU A 171 -8.96 5.39 5.19
CA LEU A 171 -10.07 5.82 4.35
C LEU A 171 -11.30 6.13 5.21
N PRO A 172 -12.08 7.17 4.88
CA PRO A 172 -13.36 7.41 5.54
C PRO A 172 -14.37 6.33 5.16
N LEU A 173 -15.15 5.82 6.12
CA LEU A 173 -16.34 5.04 5.78
C LEU A 173 -17.41 6.01 5.28
N ARG A 174 -17.66 5.98 3.97
CA ARG A 174 -18.80 6.69 3.40
C ARG A 174 -20.03 5.83 3.61
N VAL A 175 -20.91 6.29 4.50
CA VAL A 175 -22.20 5.66 4.71
C VAL A 175 -23.09 6.09 3.55
N ASN A 176 -23.63 5.13 2.79
CA ASN A 176 -24.66 5.44 1.81
C ASN A 176 -25.86 6.04 2.57
N LYS A 177 -26.34 7.22 2.16
CA LYS A 177 -27.70 7.61 2.51
C LYS A 177 -28.62 6.68 1.74
N LEU A 178 -29.24 5.74 2.44
CA LEU A 178 -30.38 4.97 1.93
C LEU A 178 -31.47 5.91 1.43
#